data_AF-A0A1B6HS10-F1
#
_entry.id   AF-A0A1B6HS10-F1
#
_cell.length_a   1.000
_cell.length_b   1.000
_cell.length_c   1.000
_cell.angle_alpha   90.00
_cell.angle_beta   90.00
_cell.angle_gamma   90.00
#
_symmetry.space_group_name_H-M   'P 1'
#
loop_
_entity.id
_entity.type
_entity.pdbx_description
1 polymer ?
#
loop_
_entity_poly.entity_id
_entity_poly.type
_entity_poly.pdbx_seq_one_letter_code
_entity_poly.pdbx_strand_id
1 'polypeptide(L)'
;PGFIFSTARKRILQAALQQEYVHIFEFISLILQYSKTQELDDSLVENCLHAFRSFCKSMPPGFIFSTEIVDHILTHLDSLHSIATLDCLLEIVELEKAGQPGADEAQASLSSIASGKIVLIHAELLDFFTRYLSKFSEPERLSSAYCRMAVQEQLFLKKCALVFAAIYERWISALEDGSTQKGLGCLVEISKID
;
A
#
# COMPACT_ATOMS: atom_id res chain seq x y z
N PRO A 1 -11.83 4.66 29.96
CA PRO A 1 -11.09 3.62 30.72
C PRO A 1 -10.22 2.79 29.76
N GLY A 2 -8.95 3.20 29.60
CA GLY A 2 -8.01 2.48 28.74
C GLY A 2 -7.52 1.21 29.44
N PHE A 3 -7.82 0.04 28.87
CA PHE A 3 -7.22 -1.21 29.31
C PHE A 3 -5.73 -1.20 28.93
N ILE A 4 -4.86 -0.96 29.92
CA ILE A 4 -3.42 -1.18 29.75
C ILE A 4 -3.21 -2.70 29.81
N PHE A 5 -3.10 -3.33 28.65
CA PHE A 5 -2.68 -4.73 28.57
C PHE A 5 -1.26 -4.84 29.12
N SER A 6 -1.01 -5.79 30.02
CA SER A 6 0.36 -6.13 30.39
C SER A 6 1.12 -6.62 29.15
N THR A 7 2.40 -6.27 29.05
CA THR A 7 3.28 -6.64 27.92
C THR A 7 3.25 -8.16 27.65
N ALA A 8 3.10 -8.97 28.70
CA ALA A 8 2.94 -10.42 28.61
C ALA A 8 1.61 -10.83 27.92
N ARG A 9 0.49 -10.20 28.31
CA ARG A 9 -0.84 -10.50 27.73
C ARG A 9 -0.91 -10.06 26.25
N LYS A 10 -0.27 -8.94 25.90
CA LYS A 10 -0.12 -8.51 24.49
C LYS A 10 0.62 -9.55 23.65
N ARG A 11 1.73 -10.10 24.17
CA ARG A 11 2.51 -11.15 23.48
C ARG A 11 1.72 -12.45 23.30
N ILE A 12 0.98 -12.89 24.33
CA ILE A 12 0.14 -14.10 24.23
C ILE A 12 -0.95 -13.92 23.17
N LEU A 13 -1.63 -12.78 23.15
CA LEU A 13 -2.64 -12.47 22.15
C LEU A 13 -2.06 -12.41 20.73
N GLN A 14 -0.88 -11.80 20.57
CA GLN A 14 -0.18 -11.79 19.28
C GLN A 14 0.22 -13.20 18.83
N ALA A 15 0.72 -14.05 19.73
CA ALA A 15 1.09 -15.42 19.41
C ALA A 15 -0.13 -16.28 19.03
N ALA A 16 -1.27 -16.09 19.71
CA ALA A 16 -2.52 -16.76 19.35
C ALA A 16 -3.03 -16.27 17.98
N LEU A 17 -3.03 -14.96 17.73
CA LEU A 17 -3.46 -14.39 16.45
C LEU A 17 -2.52 -14.78 15.30
N GLN A 18 -1.22 -14.95 15.57
CA GLN A 18 -0.24 -15.40 14.58
C GLN A 18 -0.58 -16.78 13.99
N GLN A 19 -1.20 -17.66 14.76
CA GLN A 19 -1.64 -18.97 14.26
C GLN A 19 -2.79 -18.84 13.25
N GLU A 20 -3.55 -17.75 13.33
CA GLU A 20 -4.73 -17.51 12.49
C GLU A 20 -4.46 -16.60 11.29
N TYR A 21 -3.26 -16.01 11.18
CA TYR A 21 -2.96 -15.10 10.07
C TYR A 21 -3.10 -15.75 8.70
N VAL A 22 -2.77 -17.03 8.57
CA VAL A 22 -2.94 -17.76 7.31
C VAL A 22 -4.41 -17.76 6.90
N HIS A 23 -5.33 -18.12 7.81
CA HIS A 23 -6.77 -18.15 7.51
C HIS A 23 -7.34 -16.75 7.23
N ILE A 24 -6.97 -15.75 8.04
CA ILE A 24 -7.39 -14.35 7.83
C ILE A 24 -6.93 -13.88 6.45
N PHE A 25 -5.69 -14.21 6.10
CA PHE A 25 -5.07 -13.82 4.85
C PHE A 25 -5.70 -14.51 3.63
N GLU A 26 -5.91 -15.82 3.71
CA GLU A 26 -6.56 -16.59 2.65
C GLU A 26 -7.97 -16.07 2.42
N PHE A 27 -8.71 -15.77 3.49
CA PHE A 27 -10.05 -15.20 3.40
C PHE A 27 -10.06 -13.83 2.71
N ILE A 28 -9.18 -12.92 3.11
CA ILE A 28 -9.05 -11.60 2.48
C ILE A 28 -8.64 -11.74 1.01
N SER A 29 -7.63 -12.57 0.72
CA SER A 29 -7.14 -12.81 -0.63
C SER A 29 -8.24 -13.34 -1.54
N LEU A 30 -9.03 -14.28 -1.03
CA LEU A 30 -10.16 -14.87 -1.74
C LEU A 30 -11.22 -13.82 -2.09
N ILE A 31 -11.57 -12.92 -1.15
CA ILE A 31 -12.53 -11.84 -1.41
C ILE A 31 -11.98 -10.87 -2.47
N LEU A 32 -10.72 -10.45 -2.34
CA LEU A 32 -10.08 -9.53 -3.30
C LEU A 32 -9.91 -10.16 -4.69
N GLN A 33 -9.77 -11.49 -4.76
CA GLN A 33 -9.74 -12.23 -6.01
C GLN A 33 -11.13 -12.35 -6.64
N TYR A 34 -12.15 -12.69 -5.84
CA TYR A 34 -13.52 -12.83 -6.34
C TYR A 34 -14.14 -11.53 -6.82
N SER A 35 -13.83 -10.39 -6.19
CA SER A 35 -14.32 -9.07 -6.62
C SER A 35 -13.92 -8.70 -8.05
N LYS A 36 -12.93 -9.39 -8.64
CA LYS A 36 -12.57 -9.23 -10.06
C LYS A 36 -13.54 -9.89 -11.04
N THR A 37 -14.20 -10.96 -10.61
CA THR A 37 -14.96 -11.86 -11.50
C THR A 37 -16.44 -11.93 -11.14
N GLN A 38 -16.80 -11.44 -9.96
CA GLN A 38 -18.16 -11.45 -9.44
C GLN A 38 -18.50 -10.07 -8.88
N GLU A 39 -19.76 -9.68 -9.03
CA GLU A 39 -20.29 -8.52 -8.33
C GLU A 39 -20.35 -8.85 -6.83
N LEU A 40 -19.41 -8.28 -6.08
CA LEU A 40 -19.43 -8.25 -4.63
C LEU A 40 -19.93 -6.87 -4.18
N ASP A 41 -20.47 -6.82 -2.97
CA ASP A 41 -20.82 -5.55 -2.35
C ASP A 41 -19.56 -4.69 -2.17
N ASP A 42 -19.58 -3.46 -2.65
CA ASP A 42 -18.50 -2.48 -2.50
C ASP A 42 -18.09 -2.35 -1.03
N SER A 43 -19.07 -2.39 -0.11
CA SER A 43 -18.81 -2.30 1.33
C SER A 43 -17.98 -3.49 1.84
N LEU A 44 -18.16 -4.67 1.26
CA LEU A 44 -17.41 -5.87 1.63
C LEU A 44 -15.95 -5.74 1.23
N VAL A 45 -15.67 -5.30 0.01
CA VAL A 45 -14.30 -5.14 -0.50
C VAL A 45 -13.56 -4.07 0.29
N GLU A 46 -14.21 -2.92 0.55
CA GLU A 46 -13.64 -1.83 1.33
C GLU A 46 -13.31 -2.26 2.76
N ASN A 47 -14.24 -2.95 3.42
CA ASN A 47 -14.02 -3.47 4.78
C ASN A 47 -12.91 -4.53 4.80
N CYS A 48 -12.74 -5.33 3.75
CA CYS A 48 -11.66 -6.30 3.66
C CYS A 48 -10.29 -5.62 3.52
N LEU A 49 -10.18 -4.56 2.72
CA LEU A 49 -8.96 -3.76 2.62
C LEU A 49 -8.64 -3.08 3.97
N HIS A 50 -9.63 -2.49 4.64
CA HIS A 50 -9.43 -1.92 5.97
C HIS A 50 -9.03 -2.95 7.03
N ALA A 51 -9.62 -4.14 6.99
CA ALA A 51 -9.23 -5.24 7.87
C ALA A 51 -7.77 -5.64 7.61
N PHE A 52 -7.40 -5.87 6.35
CA PHE A 52 -6.02 -6.19 5.95
C PHE A 52 -5.03 -5.14 6.46
N ARG A 53 -5.32 -3.87 6.19
CA ARG A 53 -4.52 -2.73 6.66
C ARG A 53 -4.27 -2.81 8.17
N SER A 54 -5.31 -3.11 8.96
CA SER A 54 -5.20 -3.21 10.42
C SER A 54 -4.27 -4.34 10.89
N PHE A 55 -4.16 -5.42 10.12
CA PHE A 55 -3.31 -6.56 10.43
C PHE A 55 -1.87 -6.43 9.89
N CYS A 56 -1.60 -5.52 8.95
CA CYS A 56 -0.28 -5.36 8.33
C CYS A 56 0.85 -5.26 9.37
N LYS A 57 0.68 -4.41 10.39
CA LYS A 57 1.71 -4.20 11.44
C LYS A 57 1.90 -5.38 12.39
N SER A 58 0.92 -6.28 12.47
CA SER A 58 0.96 -7.41 13.39
C SER A 58 1.40 -8.71 12.72
N MET A 59 1.34 -8.77 11.38
CA MET A 59 1.80 -9.88 10.56
C MET A 59 3.32 -9.86 10.34
N PRO A 60 3.99 -11.02 10.22
CA PRO A 60 5.38 -11.08 9.79
C PRO A 60 5.54 -10.48 8.37
N PRO A 61 6.44 -9.49 8.15
CA PRO A 61 6.61 -8.87 6.84
C PRO A 61 6.92 -9.88 5.73
N GLY A 62 7.74 -10.90 6.04
CA GLY A 62 8.07 -11.95 5.09
C GLY A 62 6.86 -12.73 4.58
N PHE A 63 5.80 -12.86 5.37
CA PHE A 63 4.54 -13.49 4.95
C PHE A 63 3.78 -12.62 3.95
N ILE A 64 3.74 -11.29 4.17
CA ILE A 64 3.08 -10.35 3.26
C ILE A 64 3.80 -10.30 1.90
N PHE A 65 5.13 -10.24 1.90
CA PHE A 65 5.89 -10.11 0.65
C PHE A 65 6.02 -11.42 -0.15
N SER A 66 5.90 -12.59 0.51
CA SER A 66 6.02 -13.90 -0.16
C SER A 66 4.73 -14.39 -0.82
N THR A 67 3.63 -13.66 -0.66
CA THR A 67 2.30 -14.05 -1.15
C THR A 67 1.81 -13.13 -2.26
N GLU A 68 0.65 -13.46 -2.87
CA GLU A 68 0.04 -12.70 -3.97
C GLU A 68 -0.86 -11.54 -3.48
N ILE A 69 -0.92 -11.25 -2.18
CA ILE A 69 -1.82 -10.22 -1.66
C ILE A 69 -1.51 -8.85 -2.23
N VAL A 70 -0.22 -8.54 -2.43
CA VAL A 70 0.21 -7.26 -2.97
C VAL A 70 -0.37 -7.09 -4.37
N ASP A 71 -0.28 -8.15 -5.19
CA ASP A 71 -0.82 -8.21 -6.54
C ASP A 71 -2.35 -8.07 -6.53
N HIS A 72 -3.03 -8.74 -5.59
CA HIS A 72 -4.48 -8.61 -5.42
C HIS A 72 -4.89 -7.19 -5.01
N ILE A 73 -4.18 -6.56 -4.08
CA ILE A 73 -4.43 -5.17 -3.66
C ILE A 73 -4.22 -4.22 -4.83
N LEU A 74 -3.13 -4.37 -5.59
CA LEU A 74 -2.79 -3.50 -6.71
C LEU A 74 -3.88 -3.49 -7.80
N THR A 75 -4.61 -4.58 -7.98
CA THR A 75 -5.72 -4.60 -8.95
C THR A 75 -6.90 -3.72 -8.59
N HIS A 76 -6.97 -3.23 -7.35
CA HIS A 76 -7.98 -2.29 -6.87
C HIS A 76 -7.48 -0.84 -6.86
N LEU A 77 -6.37 -0.55 -7.53
CA LEU A 77 -5.82 0.80 -7.62
C LEU A 77 -6.65 1.71 -8.54
N ASP A 78 -7.15 1.16 -9.66
CA ASP A 78 -8.04 1.82 -10.63
C ASP A 78 -9.51 1.41 -10.38
N SER A 79 -9.95 1.48 -9.12
CA SER A 79 -11.33 1.18 -8.73
C SER A 79 -11.86 2.22 -7.75
N LEU A 80 -13.15 2.10 -7.42
CA LEU A 80 -13.78 2.94 -6.39
C LEU A 80 -13.15 2.75 -4.99
N HIS A 81 -12.38 1.69 -4.79
CA HIS A 81 -11.65 1.39 -3.54
C HIS A 81 -10.20 1.93 -3.53
N SER A 82 -9.81 2.75 -4.51
CA SER A 82 -8.43 3.24 -4.67
C SER A 82 -7.83 3.86 -3.41
N ILE A 83 -8.62 4.57 -2.59
CA ILE A 83 -8.16 5.17 -1.32
C ILE A 83 -7.82 4.07 -0.29
N ALA A 84 -8.68 3.06 -0.13
CA ALA A 84 -8.44 1.95 0.78
C ALA A 84 -7.25 1.10 0.30
N THR A 85 -7.10 0.93 -1.02
CA THR A 85 -5.93 0.33 -1.67
C THR A 85 -4.65 1.07 -1.31
N LEU A 86 -4.61 2.39 -1.51
CA LEU A 86 -3.45 3.23 -1.17
C LEU A 86 -3.09 3.18 0.31
N ASP A 87 -4.10 3.11 1.19
CA ASP A 87 -3.87 2.92 2.62
C ASP A 87 -3.19 1.57 2.93
N CYS A 88 -3.58 0.49 2.26
CA CYS A 88 -2.91 -0.80 2.41
C CYS A 88 -1.48 -0.76 1.88
N LEU A 89 -1.28 -0.17 0.69
CA LEU A 89 0.04 -0.03 0.07
C LEU A 89 0.98 0.79 0.95
N LEU A 90 0.48 1.87 1.56
CA LEU A 90 1.26 2.66 2.51
C LEU A 90 1.76 1.77 3.65
N GLU A 91 0.87 1.07 4.36
CA GLU A 91 1.26 0.19 5.47
C GLU A 91 2.28 -0.88 5.03
N ILE A 92 2.12 -1.47 3.84
CA ILE A 92 3.08 -2.45 3.29
C ILE A 92 4.46 -1.82 3.06
N VAL A 93 4.51 -0.64 2.45
CA VAL A 93 5.76 0.10 2.20
C VAL A 93 6.44 0.51 3.51
N GLU A 94 5.65 0.75 4.56
CA GLU A 94 6.13 1.09 5.90
C GLU A 94 6.58 -0.09 6.74
N LEU A 95 6.33 -1.34 6.31
CA LEU A 95 6.84 -2.50 7.02
C LEU A 95 8.36 -2.41 7.05
N GLU A 96 8.92 -2.29 8.26
CA GLU A 96 10.36 -2.22 8.46
C GLU A 96 11.05 -3.38 7.72
N LYS A 97 12.21 -3.09 7.10
CA LYS A 97 13.17 -4.15 6.79
C LYS A 97 13.41 -4.88 8.09
N ALA A 98 12.81 -6.06 8.27
CA ALA A 98 12.89 -6.81 9.50
C ALA A 98 14.37 -7.08 9.78
N GLY A 99 14.99 -6.21 10.56
CA GLY A 99 16.40 -6.23 10.93
C GLY A 99 16.53 -7.04 12.21
N GLN A 100 16.28 -8.35 12.14
CA GLN A 100 16.78 -9.24 13.17
C GLN A 100 18.25 -9.52 12.88
N PRO A 101 19.19 -9.19 13.76
CA PRO A 101 20.59 -9.57 13.57
C PRO A 101 20.71 -11.09 13.74
N GLY A 102 21.03 -11.83 12.67
CA GLY A 102 21.42 -13.24 12.78
C GLY A 102 21.03 -14.22 11.68
N ALA A 103 20.53 -13.80 10.51
CA ALA A 103 20.17 -14.73 9.43
C ALA A 103 20.54 -14.20 8.04
N ASP A 104 21.84 -14.06 7.76
CA ASP A 104 22.36 -13.35 6.57
C ASP A 104 21.77 -13.81 5.22
N GLU A 105 21.48 -15.10 5.02
CA GLU A 105 20.94 -15.59 3.73
C GLU A 105 19.40 -15.49 3.62
N ALA A 106 18.67 -15.87 4.67
CA ALA A 106 17.20 -15.79 4.69
C ALA A 106 16.73 -14.33 4.65
N GLN A 107 17.49 -13.44 5.28
CA GLN A 107 17.20 -12.01 5.35
C GLN A 107 17.57 -11.26 4.07
N ALA A 108 18.66 -11.66 3.40
CA ALA A 108 18.95 -11.19 2.05
C ALA A 108 17.86 -11.59 1.05
N SER A 109 17.39 -12.84 1.13
CA SER A 109 16.30 -13.35 0.27
C SER A 109 14.99 -12.60 0.52
N LEU A 110 14.60 -12.40 1.79
CA LEU A 110 13.42 -11.61 2.14
C LEU A 110 13.55 -10.14 1.72
N SER A 111 14.74 -9.55 1.84
CA SER A 111 15.01 -8.19 1.36
C SER A 111 14.87 -8.10 -0.16
N SER A 112 15.28 -9.14 -0.90
CA SER A 112 15.13 -9.19 -2.36
C SER A 112 13.66 -9.30 -2.77
N ILE A 113 12.89 -10.21 -2.14
CA ILE A 113 11.45 -10.38 -2.40
C ILE A 113 10.70 -9.09 -2.08
N ALA A 114 10.96 -8.49 -0.90
CA ALA A 114 10.36 -7.23 -0.50
C ALA A 114 10.69 -6.12 -1.50
N SER A 115 11.95 -5.99 -1.92
CA SER A 115 12.35 -5.01 -2.93
C SER A 115 11.61 -5.22 -4.25
N GLY A 116 11.47 -6.45 -4.72
CA GLY A 116 10.70 -6.77 -5.93
C GLY A 116 9.23 -6.36 -5.83
N LYS A 117 8.57 -6.62 -4.69
CA LYS A 117 7.19 -6.17 -4.46
C LYS A 117 7.08 -4.66 -4.35
N ILE A 118 8.05 -3.97 -3.75
CA ILE A 118 8.06 -2.51 -3.68
C ILE A 118 8.26 -1.87 -5.06
N VAL A 119 9.14 -2.43 -5.88
CA VAL A 119 9.33 -2.01 -7.28
C VAL A 119 8.04 -2.20 -8.08
N LEU A 120 7.34 -3.33 -7.89
CA LEU A 120 6.03 -3.55 -8.49
C LEU A 120 5.00 -2.50 -8.05
N ILE A 121 4.88 -2.25 -6.75
CA ILE A 121 3.97 -1.22 -6.21
C ILE A 121 4.29 0.16 -6.82
N HIS A 122 5.57 0.52 -6.89
CA HIS A 122 6.01 1.78 -7.46
C HIS A 122 5.65 1.89 -8.94
N ALA A 123 5.91 0.86 -9.73
CA ALA A 123 5.64 0.83 -11.17
C ALA A 123 4.14 0.97 -11.46
N GLU A 124 3.30 0.17 -10.81
CA GLU A 124 1.84 0.19 -10.99
C GLU A 124 1.24 1.53 -10.52
N LEU A 125 1.69 2.04 -9.36
CA LEU A 125 1.26 3.34 -8.87
C LEU A 125 1.67 4.47 -9.81
N LEU A 126 2.90 4.43 -10.33
CA LEU A 126 3.40 5.43 -11.26
C LEU A 126 2.64 5.43 -12.58
N ASP A 127 2.40 4.26 -13.16
CA ASP A 127 1.63 4.14 -14.40
C ASP A 127 0.21 4.67 -14.23
N PHE A 128 -0.49 4.21 -13.19
CA PHE A 128 -1.85 4.67 -12.89
C PHE A 128 -1.90 6.17 -12.61
N PHE A 129 -0.99 6.68 -11.77
CA PHE A 129 -1.00 8.10 -11.41
C PHE A 129 -0.63 9.00 -12.59
N THR A 130 0.26 8.54 -13.47
CA THR A 130 0.58 9.26 -14.72
C THR A 130 -0.66 9.35 -15.63
N ARG A 131 -1.41 8.25 -15.78
CA ARG A 131 -2.71 8.23 -16.50
C ARG A 131 -3.75 9.12 -15.82
N TYR A 132 -3.77 9.19 -14.51
CA TYR A 132 -4.64 10.10 -13.78
C TYR A 132 -4.26 11.57 -14.05
N LEU A 133 -2.96 11.91 -13.98
CA LEU A 133 -2.46 13.25 -14.19
C LEU A 133 -2.64 13.75 -15.63
N SER A 134 -2.72 12.87 -16.62
CA SER A 134 -2.94 13.29 -18.02
C SER A 134 -4.27 14.02 -18.23
N LYS A 135 -5.22 13.90 -17.29
CA LYS A 135 -6.47 14.68 -17.28
C LYS A 135 -6.24 16.18 -17.09
N PHE A 136 -5.13 16.58 -16.45
CA PHE A 136 -4.80 17.97 -16.12
C PHE A 136 -3.81 18.59 -17.10
N SER A 137 -4.07 18.38 -18.39
CA SER A 137 -3.32 19.01 -19.47
C SER A 137 -3.78 20.47 -19.66
N GLU A 138 -2.91 21.31 -20.21
CA GLU A 138 -3.24 22.71 -20.54
C GLU A 138 -4.61 22.82 -21.24
N PRO A 139 -5.48 23.78 -20.85
CA PRO A 139 -5.21 24.90 -19.96
C PRO A 139 -5.47 24.65 -18.46
N GLU A 140 -6.02 23.49 -18.07
CA GLU A 140 -6.43 23.23 -16.70
C GLU A 140 -5.39 22.40 -15.93
N ARG A 141 -4.52 23.08 -15.19
CA ARG A 141 -3.51 22.43 -14.35
C ARG A 141 -4.11 21.87 -13.06
N LEU A 142 -3.49 20.82 -12.53
CA LEU A 142 -3.88 20.16 -11.28
C LEU A 142 -4.09 21.16 -10.13
N SER A 143 -3.14 22.08 -9.94
CA SER A 143 -3.20 23.10 -8.88
C SER A 143 -4.43 24.00 -8.98
N SER A 144 -4.88 24.31 -10.20
CA SER A 144 -6.07 25.13 -10.43
C SER A 144 -7.37 24.34 -10.28
N ALA A 145 -7.35 23.04 -10.61
CA ALA A 145 -8.51 22.17 -10.50
C ALA A 145 -8.78 21.72 -9.05
N TYR A 146 -7.73 21.60 -8.23
CA TYR A 146 -7.78 20.96 -6.91
C TYR A 146 -8.90 21.50 -5.99
N CYS A 147 -9.04 22.83 -5.88
CA CYS A 147 -10.05 23.44 -5.02
C CYS A 147 -11.50 23.16 -5.46
N ARG A 148 -11.70 22.72 -6.71
CA ARG A 148 -13.01 22.36 -7.28
C ARG A 148 -13.27 20.85 -7.27
N MET A 149 -12.26 20.05 -6.95
CA MET A 149 -12.39 18.60 -6.86
C MET A 149 -13.27 18.18 -5.69
N ALA A 150 -13.87 17.01 -5.82
CA ALA A 150 -14.53 16.37 -4.70
C ALA A 150 -13.52 16.05 -3.57
N VAL A 151 -13.99 16.07 -2.32
CA VAL A 151 -13.15 15.77 -1.13
C VAL A 151 -12.44 14.42 -1.25
N GLN A 152 -13.10 13.42 -1.82
CA GLN A 152 -12.51 12.09 -2.03
C GLN A 152 -11.36 12.11 -3.03
N GLU A 153 -11.46 12.92 -4.09
CA GLU A 153 -10.40 13.04 -5.10
C GLU A 153 -9.19 13.82 -4.55
N GLN A 154 -9.43 14.85 -3.74
CA GLN A 154 -8.38 15.52 -2.98
C GLN A 154 -7.67 14.56 -2.00
N LEU A 155 -8.44 13.73 -1.30
CA LEU A 155 -7.90 12.70 -0.41
C LEU A 155 -7.07 11.67 -1.20
N PHE A 156 -7.55 11.21 -2.34
CA PHE A 156 -6.85 10.30 -3.24
C PHE A 156 -5.47 10.86 -3.65
N LEU A 157 -5.40 12.13 -4.09
CA LEU A 157 -4.15 12.81 -4.43
C LEU A 157 -3.16 12.82 -3.25
N LYS A 158 -3.66 13.18 -2.06
CA LYS A 158 -2.86 13.18 -0.84
C LYS A 158 -2.33 11.78 -0.50
N LYS A 159 -3.14 10.74 -0.68
CA LYS A 159 -2.75 9.34 -0.43
C LYS A 159 -1.68 8.88 -1.42
N CYS A 160 -1.82 9.20 -2.71
CA CYS A 160 -0.77 8.94 -3.70
C CYS A 160 0.56 9.60 -3.30
N ALA A 161 0.52 10.87 -2.90
CA ALA A 161 1.71 11.59 -2.45
C ALA A 161 2.39 10.92 -1.24
N LEU A 162 1.59 10.48 -0.26
CA LEU A 162 2.11 9.78 0.93
C LEU A 162 2.78 8.45 0.56
N VAL A 163 2.17 7.66 -0.32
CA VAL A 163 2.76 6.37 -0.75
C VAL A 163 4.06 6.60 -1.51
N PHE A 164 4.09 7.54 -2.47
CA PHE A 164 5.34 7.89 -3.17
C PHE A 164 6.42 8.38 -2.21
N ALA A 165 6.08 9.27 -1.26
CA ALA A 165 7.03 9.76 -0.27
C ALA A 165 7.59 8.61 0.58
N ALA A 166 6.74 7.69 1.07
CA ALA A 166 7.17 6.54 1.84
C ALA A 166 8.06 5.57 1.03
N ILE A 167 7.77 5.38 -0.26
CA ILE A 167 8.59 4.59 -1.16
C ILE A 167 9.98 5.24 -1.31
N TYR A 168 10.05 6.53 -1.61
CA TYR A 168 11.33 7.21 -1.84
C TYR A 168 12.14 7.41 -0.55
N GLU A 169 11.49 7.55 0.60
CA GLU A 169 12.19 7.66 1.87
C GLU A 169 12.93 6.36 2.23
N ARG A 170 12.31 5.20 1.97
CA ARG A 170 12.80 3.90 2.47
C ARG A 170 13.43 2.99 1.43
N TRP A 171 13.01 3.12 0.17
CA TRP A 171 13.27 2.13 -0.88
C TRP A 171 13.88 2.72 -2.15
N ILE A 172 14.25 4.00 -2.17
CA ILE A 172 14.82 4.66 -3.37
C ILE A 172 16.01 3.92 -3.97
N SER A 173 16.85 3.27 -3.15
CA SER A 173 18.01 2.51 -3.61
C SER A 173 17.66 1.20 -4.34
N ALA A 174 16.41 0.75 -4.25
CA ALA A 174 15.91 -0.43 -4.96
C ALA A 174 15.18 -0.07 -6.28
N LEU A 175 14.97 1.21 -6.57
CA LEU A 175 14.23 1.68 -7.74
C LEU A 175 15.15 1.99 -8.92
N GLU A 176 14.58 1.99 -10.12
CA GLU A 176 15.28 2.42 -11.33
C GLU A 176 15.29 3.96 -11.42
N ASP A 177 16.40 4.53 -11.91
CA ASP A 177 16.57 5.99 -12.00
C ASP A 177 15.47 6.66 -12.85
N GLY A 178 15.10 6.04 -13.98
CA GLY A 178 14.11 6.60 -14.91
C GLY A 178 12.69 6.64 -14.34
N SER A 179 12.25 5.59 -13.65
CA SER A 179 10.94 5.55 -12.99
C SER A 179 10.93 6.46 -11.76
N THR A 180 12.03 6.53 -11.02
CA THR A 180 12.20 7.42 -9.87
C THR A 180 12.08 8.88 -10.29
N GLN A 181 12.75 9.29 -11.37
CA GLN A 181 12.65 10.66 -11.88
C GLN A 181 11.22 11.03 -12.26
N LYS A 182 10.50 10.13 -12.95
CA LYS A 182 9.10 10.35 -13.32
C LYS A 182 8.21 10.52 -12.10
N GLY A 183 8.32 9.63 -11.12
CA GLY A 183 7.46 9.69 -9.94
C GLY A 183 7.81 10.83 -8.98
N LEU A 184 9.08 11.28 -8.92
CA LEU A 184 9.44 12.55 -8.29
C LEU A 184 8.80 13.74 -9.03
N GLY A 185 8.75 13.69 -10.37
CA GLY A 185 8.01 14.65 -11.19
C GLY A 185 6.53 14.72 -10.82
N CYS A 186 5.88 13.58 -10.58
CA CYS A 186 4.51 13.53 -10.08
C CYS A 186 4.35 14.23 -8.73
N LEU A 187 5.26 14.00 -7.78
CA LEU A 187 5.25 14.70 -6.49
C LEU A 187 5.44 16.21 -6.63
N VAL A 188 6.30 16.64 -7.57
CA VAL A 188 6.49 18.06 -7.87
C VAL A 188 5.20 18.69 -8.40
N GLU A 189 4.44 18.00 -9.25
CA GLU A 189 3.13 18.51 -9.70
C GLU A 189 2.14 18.67 -8.53
N ILE A 190 2.09 17.71 -7.61
CA ILE A 190 1.25 17.81 -6.40
C ILE A 190 1.70 18.97 -5.52
N SER A 191 3.01 19.21 -5.37
CA SER A 191 3.53 20.30 -4.52
C SER A 191 3.19 21.72 -5.00
N LYS A 192 2.67 21.86 -6.22
CA LYS A 192 2.20 23.14 -6.77
C LYS A 192 0.76 23.47 -6.37
N ILE A 193 0.09 22.58 -5.64
CA ILE A 193 -1.21 22.84 -5.04
C ILE A 193 -0.96 23.73 -3.80
N ASP A 194 -1.50 24.95 -3.81
CA ASP A 194 -1.41 25.93 -2.71
C ASP A 194 -2.32 25.57 -1.52
#